data_AF-A0A938KS23-F1
#
_entry.id   AF-A0A938KS23-F1
#
_cell.length_a   1.000
_cell.length_b   1.000
_cell.length_c   1.000
_cell.angle_alpha   90.00
_cell.angle_beta   90.00
_cell.angle_gamma   90.00
#
_symmetry.space_group_name_H-M   'P 1'
#
loop_
_entity.id
_entity.type
_entity.pdbx_description
1 polymer ?
#
loop_
_entity_poly.entity_id
_entity_poly.type
_entity_poly.pdbx_seq_one_letter_code
_entity_poly.pdbx_strand_id
1 'polypeptide(L)'
;MHFFLLFLLTPIHINLSAQIIEPDKELLWEISQPKSAAKSYLFGTLHANDRALFDLSDSTYIVFEQAPNIVLETDIYQLFSAMDTRKTLPETRIDNQGKSYTTFALNSKTLYGSEDGMPQFLDAYFQVLALQLGKKTIALEKLEDQYALSNEFKLSERKIIDNQINSFTQEKLLELYLRGDLDALQRFMKSYLSVQDSLYQEVIVKRNYQMRDTLLSLLKKQQPFFCAVGAGHLGGEEGILQLLRAKGYKVRPVQWTISATPPPSKRLLKKPTEYIQTDPASGLVAKFPGKPLVETLQDNTVRLVYRELGQGNTYEVVIHPLDQLLNPEEIASIYINPPTAGRITKKTLDDGSTVFEGLSDTYPEGLNCVQIQFGANHFAIIKCYGGHKFIHSNRPQSFFEKVWFD
;
A
#
# COMPACT_ATOMS: atom_id res chain seq x y z
N MET A 1 -52.90 50.07 -26.45
CA MET A 1 -52.51 48.84 -25.72
C MET A 1 -51.07 49.02 -25.26
N HIS A 2 -50.85 49.41 -24.01
CA HIS A 2 -49.51 49.60 -23.44
C HIS A 2 -49.01 48.26 -22.88
N PHE A 3 -47.99 47.67 -23.50
CA PHE A 3 -47.36 46.45 -22.99
C PHE A 3 -46.37 46.81 -21.88
N PHE A 4 -46.69 46.44 -20.64
CA PHE A 4 -45.78 46.45 -19.51
C PHE A 4 -44.87 45.22 -19.61
N LEU A 5 -43.56 45.43 -19.78
CA LEU A 5 -42.58 44.35 -19.72
C LEU A 5 -42.22 44.10 -18.25
N LEU A 6 -42.74 43.01 -17.66
CA LEU A 6 -42.40 42.58 -16.31
C LEU A 6 -41.04 41.85 -16.35
N PHE A 7 -39.98 42.45 -15.81
CA PHE A 7 -38.73 41.74 -15.57
C PHE A 7 -38.89 40.83 -14.33
N LEU A 8 -38.97 39.52 -14.57
CA LEU A 8 -38.84 38.50 -13.53
C LEU A 8 -37.38 38.43 -13.08
N LEU A 9 -37.08 39.01 -11.90
CA LEU A 9 -35.84 38.78 -11.18
C LEU A 9 -35.84 37.35 -10.62
N THR A 10 -35.15 36.44 -11.29
CA THR A 10 -34.87 35.10 -10.73
C THR A 10 -33.85 35.22 -9.60
N PRO A 11 -34.13 34.72 -8.39
CA PRO A 11 -33.15 34.72 -7.30
C PRO A 11 -31.94 33.87 -7.69
N ILE A 12 -30.76 34.51 -7.73
CA ILE A 12 -29.49 33.81 -7.85
C ILE A 12 -29.25 33.11 -6.51
N HIS A 13 -29.53 31.81 -6.46
CA HIS A 13 -29.15 30.97 -5.33
C HIS A 13 -27.64 30.75 -5.37
N ILE A 14 -26.89 31.56 -4.62
CA ILE A 14 -25.48 31.31 -4.33
C ILE A 14 -25.46 30.13 -3.35
N ASN A 15 -25.21 28.92 -3.87
CA ASN A 15 -24.88 27.77 -3.05
C ASN A 15 -23.49 28.00 -2.43
N LEU A 16 -23.45 28.65 -1.26
CA LEU A 16 -22.27 28.64 -0.40
C LEU A 16 -22.07 27.21 0.10
N SER A 17 -21.22 26.45 -0.58
CA SER A 17 -20.77 25.16 -0.08
C SER A 17 -19.77 25.41 1.05
N ALA A 18 -20.08 24.92 2.24
CA ALA A 18 -19.17 24.99 3.38
C ALA A 18 -17.86 24.23 3.06
N GLN A 19 -16.73 24.82 3.41
CA GLN A 19 -15.40 24.22 3.27
C GLN A 19 -14.67 24.35 4.61
N ILE A 20 -14.14 23.25 5.11
CA ILE A 20 -13.27 23.23 6.29
C ILE A 20 -11.85 23.49 5.80
N ILE A 21 -11.14 24.40 6.46
CA ILE A 21 -9.75 24.76 6.17
C ILE A 21 -8.96 24.62 7.46
N GLU A 22 -7.86 23.87 7.42
CA GLU A 22 -6.89 23.76 8.52
C GLU A 22 -5.57 24.38 8.04
N PRO A 23 -5.32 25.68 8.29
CA PRO A 23 -4.18 26.39 7.71
C PRO A 23 -2.84 25.88 8.24
N ASP A 24 -2.82 25.36 9.47
CA ASP A 24 -1.60 24.94 10.15
C ASP A 24 -1.21 23.48 9.86
N LYS A 25 -2.01 22.76 9.05
CA LYS A 25 -1.76 21.35 8.70
C LYS A 25 -0.91 21.24 7.43
N GLU A 26 0.41 21.28 7.60
CA GLU A 26 1.36 21.44 6.49
C GLU A 26 1.95 20.13 5.95
N LEU A 27 1.13 19.17 5.52
CA LEU A 27 1.63 17.90 4.96
C LEU A 27 1.81 17.90 3.44
N LEU A 28 1.29 18.90 2.73
CA LEU A 28 1.36 19.00 1.27
C LEU A 28 1.98 20.34 0.83
N TRP A 29 2.95 20.27 -0.08
CA TRP A 29 3.73 21.41 -0.53
C TRP A 29 3.76 21.48 -2.06
N GLU A 30 3.56 22.67 -2.62
CA GLU A 30 3.74 22.94 -4.05
C GLU A 30 5.18 23.40 -4.28
N ILE A 31 5.83 22.78 -5.26
CA ILE A 31 7.14 23.14 -5.78
C ILE A 31 6.93 23.75 -7.18
N SER A 32 7.42 24.98 -7.36
CA SER A 32 7.35 25.70 -8.63
C SER A 32 8.65 26.45 -8.92
N GLN A 33 8.89 26.70 -10.21
CA GLN A 33 9.97 27.58 -10.68
C GLN A 33 9.36 28.85 -11.30
N PRO A 34 9.97 30.04 -11.11
CA PRO A 34 9.43 31.30 -11.63
C PRO A 34 9.16 31.34 -13.14
N LYS A 35 9.89 30.54 -13.93
CA LYS A 35 9.82 30.52 -15.40
C LYS A 35 9.19 29.25 -15.98
N SER A 36 8.58 28.39 -15.16
CA SER A 36 7.90 27.18 -15.63
C SER A 36 6.46 27.17 -15.16
N ALA A 37 5.56 26.79 -16.06
CA ALA A 37 4.17 26.51 -15.71
C ALA A 37 4.01 25.14 -15.02
N ALA A 38 5.02 24.26 -15.09
CA ALA A 38 4.99 22.97 -14.44
C ALA A 38 5.03 23.12 -12.92
N LYS A 39 4.07 22.48 -12.25
CA LYS A 39 4.00 22.40 -10.79
C LYS A 39 4.18 20.95 -10.38
N SER A 40 4.96 20.75 -9.34
CA SER A 40 5.10 19.44 -8.70
C SER A 40 4.75 19.57 -7.23
N TYR A 41 4.41 18.45 -6.61
CA TYR A 41 3.92 18.44 -5.24
C TYR A 41 4.76 17.48 -4.40
N LEU A 42 5.00 17.84 -3.14
CA LEU A 42 5.69 17.02 -2.16
C LEU A 42 4.77 16.82 -0.96
N PHE A 43 4.48 15.57 -0.65
CA PHE A 43 3.58 15.15 0.42
C PHE A 43 4.37 14.36 1.47
N GLY A 44 4.18 14.72 2.73
CA GLY A 44 4.76 14.04 3.88
C GLY A 44 3.91 12.86 4.31
N THR A 45 4.43 11.63 4.23
CA THR A 45 3.76 10.41 4.69
C THR A 45 4.17 10.05 6.12
N LEU A 46 3.37 9.22 6.77
CA LEU A 46 3.82 8.47 7.94
C LEU A 46 3.82 6.98 7.57
N HIS A 47 4.92 6.30 7.86
CA HIS A 47 5.10 4.86 7.63
C HIS A 47 4.27 4.03 8.62
N ALA A 48 2.95 4.13 8.50
CA ALA A 48 1.99 3.43 9.31
C ALA A 48 0.68 3.20 8.53
N ASN A 49 -0.10 2.22 8.98
CA ASN A 49 -1.40 1.89 8.40
C ASN A 49 -2.60 2.33 9.25
N ASP A 50 -2.40 3.24 10.22
CA ASP A 50 -3.50 3.78 11.00
C ASP A 50 -4.54 4.46 10.09
N ARG A 51 -5.83 4.21 10.33
CA ARG A 51 -6.93 4.69 9.48
C ARG A 51 -6.99 6.22 9.40
N ALA A 52 -6.66 6.93 10.47
CA ALA A 52 -6.70 8.39 10.52
C ALA A 52 -5.73 9.04 9.52
N LEU A 53 -4.67 8.33 9.11
CA LEU A 53 -3.71 8.81 8.12
C LEU A 53 -4.32 8.95 6.71
N PHE A 54 -5.45 8.28 6.46
CA PHE A 54 -6.11 8.20 5.16
C PHE A 54 -7.26 9.21 5.01
N ASP A 55 -7.49 10.02 6.04
CA ASP A 55 -8.36 11.20 5.99
C ASP A 55 -7.64 12.38 5.30
N LEU A 56 -7.19 12.10 4.06
CA LEU A 56 -6.48 13.03 3.21
C LEU A 56 -7.40 14.19 2.79
N SER A 57 -6.78 15.37 2.67
CA SER A 57 -7.44 16.58 2.17
C SER A 57 -7.92 16.41 0.73
N ASP A 58 -8.93 17.17 0.36
CA ASP A 58 -9.40 17.26 -1.03
C ASP A 58 -8.29 17.75 -1.95
N SER A 59 -7.48 18.71 -1.48
CA SER A 59 -6.28 19.20 -2.17
C SER A 59 -5.33 18.05 -2.55
N THR A 60 -5.10 17.09 -1.65
CA THR A 60 -4.24 15.93 -1.89
C THR A 60 -4.77 15.06 -3.04
N TYR A 61 -6.06 14.73 -3.03
CA TYR A 61 -6.67 13.93 -4.10
C TYR A 61 -6.62 14.63 -5.45
N ILE A 62 -6.87 15.95 -5.48
CA ILE A 62 -6.81 16.77 -6.70
C ILE A 62 -5.40 16.75 -7.29
N VAL A 63 -4.37 17.06 -6.50
CA VAL A 63 -3.00 17.15 -7.04
C VAL A 63 -2.42 15.78 -7.41
N PHE A 64 -2.81 14.71 -6.69
CA PHE A 64 -2.42 13.34 -7.02
C PHE A 64 -3.02 12.92 -8.37
N GLU A 65 -4.31 13.17 -8.58
CA GLU A 65 -5.01 12.81 -9.81
C GLU A 65 -4.43 13.56 -11.03
N GLN A 66 -4.10 14.84 -10.88
CA GLN A 66 -3.52 15.66 -11.95
C GLN A 66 -2.07 15.31 -12.29
N ALA A 67 -1.31 14.72 -11.37
CA ALA A 67 0.09 14.42 -11.59
C ALA A 67 0.28 13.22 -12.55
N PRO A 68 1.03 13.35 -13.65
CA PRO A 68 1.29 12.24 -14.58
C PRO A 68 2.32 11.24 -14.03
N ASN A 69 3.20 11.69 -13.14
CA ASN A 69 4.21 10.86 -12.50
C ASN A 69 4.01 10.86 -10.98
N ILE A 70 4.16 9.69 -10.36
CA ILE A 70 4.17 9.51 -8.92
C ILE A 70 5.60 9.17 -8.50
N VAL A 71 6.13 9.94 -7.56
CA VAL A 71 7.49 9.79 -7.05
C VAL A 71 7.41 9.30 -5.61
N LEU A 72 8.16 8.26 -5.27
CA LEU A 72 8.20 7.65 -3.94
C LEU A 72 9.66 7.53 -3.49
N GLU A 73 9.90 7.30 -2.21
CA GLU A 73 11.26 7.08 -1.71
C GLU A 73 11.95 5.93 -2.43
N THR A 74 11.25 4.82 -2.62
CA THR A 74 11.74 3.61 -3.29
C THR A 74 10.61 2.88 -4.02
N ASP A 75 10.93 1.80 -4.73
CA ASP A 75 9.92 0.88 -5.25
C ASP A 75 9.46 -0.07 -4.13
N ILE A 76 8.31 0.23 -3.52
CA ILE A 76 7.80 -0.51 -2.37
C ILE A 76 7.44 -1.95 -2.78
N TYR A 77 6.92 -2.18 -3.99
CA TYR A 77 6.54 -3.53 -4.42
C TYR A 77 7.77 -4.42 -4.56
N GLN A 78 8.85 -3.90 -5.14
CA GLN A 78 10.11 -4.64 -5.22
C GLN A 78 10.76 -4.81 -3.84
N LEU A 79 10.74 -3.78 -2.99
CA LEU A 79 11.26 -3.85 -1.61
C LEU A 79 10.57 -4.95 -0.79
N PHE A 80 9.27 -5.18 -1.04
CA PHE A 80 8.46 -6.18 -0.34
C PHE A 80 8.16 -7.44 -1.17
N SER A 81 8.90 -7.67 -2.26
CA SER A 81 8.78 -8.87 -3.08
C SER A 81 9.11 -10.14 -2.28
N ALA A 82 10.19 -10.08 -1.50
CA ALA A 82 10.68 -11.19 -0.67
C ALA A 82 10.49 -10.99 0.84
N MET A 83 10.16 -9.77 1.31
CA MET A 83 10.04 -9.47 2.74
C MET A 83 8.60 -9.67 3.24
N ASP A 84 8.45 -10.44 4.32
CA ASP A 84 7.19 -10.54 5.05
C ASP A 84 7.04 -9.34 6.00
N THR A 85 5.90 -8.64 5.93
CA THR A 85 5.64 -7.50 6.83
C THR A 85 5.08 -7.94 8.17
N ARG A 86 4.62 -9.18 8.32
CA ARG A 86 4.09 -9.71 9.57
C ARG A 86 5.23 -9.87 10.58
N LYS A 87 4.99 -9.43 11.82
CA LYS A 87 5.95 -9.60 12.93
C LYS A 87 5.83 -10.96 13.60
N THR A 88 4.64 -11.56 13.52
CA THR A 88 4.30 -12.86 14.10
C THR A 88 3.37 -13.57 13.14
N LEU A 89 3.59 -14.87 12.94
CA LEU A 89 2.65 -15.71 12.21
C LEU A 89 1.38 -15.92 13.05
N PRO A 90 0.20 -16.04 12.43
CA PRO A 90 -1.02 -16.32 13.17
C PRO A 90 -0.94 -17.71 13.81
N GLU A 91 -1.19 -17.79 15.11
CA GLU A 91 -1.53 -19.05 15.77
C GLU A 91 -2.93 -19.53 15.35
N THR A 92 -2.99 -20.63 14.64
CA THR A 92 -4.24 -21.28 14.25
C THR A 92 -4.30 -22.69 14.81
N ARG A 93 -5.45 -23.03 15.40
CA ARG A 93 -5.78 -24.38 15.89
C ARG A 93 -6.77 -25.02 14.94
N ILE A 94 -6.80 -26.34 14.93
CA ILE A 94 -7.72 -27.14 14.13
C ILE A 94 -8.53 -28.01 15.08
N ASP A 95 -9.85 -28.00 14.94
CA ASP A 95 -10.72 -28.87 15.73
C ASP A 95 -10.77 -30.31 15.18
N ASN A 96 -11.47 -31.20 15.86
CA ASN A 96 -11.62 -32.60 15.44
C ASN A 96 -12.39 -32.79 14.12
N GLN A 97 -13.05 -31.76 13.61
CA GLN A 97 -13.74 -31.75 12.32
C GLN A 97 -12.83 -31.22 11.19
N GLY A 98 -11.62 -30.75 11.51
CA GLY A 98 -10.69 -30.15 10.57
C GLY A 98 -10.92 -28.66 10.34
N LYS A 99 -11.79 -28.01 11.12
CA LYS A 99 -12.07 -26.58 11.00
C LYS A 99 -11.03 -25.78 11.78
N SER A 100 -10.42 -24.80 11.12
CA SER A 100 -9.49 -23.88 11.76
C SER A 100 -10.20 -22.81 12.59
N TYR A 101 -9.60 -22.48 13.73
CA TYR A 101 -10.01 -21.37 14.59
C TYR A 101 -8.80 -20.75 15.29
N THR A 102 -8.96 -19.55 15.82
CA THR A 102 -7.99 -18.91 16.73
C THR A 102 -8.65 -18.64 18.08
N THR A 103 -7.88 -18.76 19.16
CA THR A 103 -8.31 -18.38 20.52
C THR A 103 -7.92 -16.96 20.88
N PHE A 104 -7.13 -16.29 20.04
CA PHE A 104 -6.65 -14.94 20.31
C PHE A 104 -7.64 -13.90 19.80
N ALA A 105 -8.10 -13.04 20.71
CA ALA A 105 -8.75 -11.79 20.37
C ALA A 105 -7.75 -10.70 19.91
N LEU A 106 -6.44 -10.99 20.00
CA LEU A 106 -5.37 -10.05 19.70
C LEU A 106 -5.11 -9.95 18.20
N ASN A 107 -4.94 -8.72 17.74
CA ASN A 107 -4.66 -8.42 16.35
C ASN A 107 -3.20 -8.73 16.01
N SER A 108 -2.99 -9.43 14.88
CA SER A 108 -1.66 -9.62 14.30
C SER A 108 -0.99 -8.26 14.02
N LYS A 109 0.30 -8.15 14.31
CA LYS A 109 1.10 -6.94 14.09
C LYS A 109 1.94 -7.05 12.84
N THR A 110 2.14 -5.92 12.18
CA THR A 110 3.03 -5.79 11.02
C THR A 110 4.11 -4.76 11.30
N LEU A 111 5.09 -4.63 10.39
CA LEU A 111 6.12 -3.60 10.42
C LEU A 111 5.54 -2.17 10.42
N TYR A 112 4.32 -2.01 9.89
CA TYR A 112 3.65 -0.72 9.70
C TYR A 112 2.34 -0.57 10.49
N GLY A 113 2.04 -1.49 11.41
CA GLY A 113 0.90 -1.36 12.32
C GLY A 113 0.24 -2.70 12.63
N SER A 114 -1.01 -2.89 12.20
CA SER A 114 -1.77 -4.11 12.50
C SER A 114 -2.85 -4.42 11.47
N GLU A 115 -3.42 -5.62 11.55
CA GLU A 115 -4.53 -6.04 10.70
C GLU A 115 -5.82 -5.19 10.83
N ASP A 116 -5.94 -4.35 11.86
CA ASP A 116 -7.09 -3.43 12.04
C ASP A 116 -6.97 -2.11 11.27
N GLY A 117 -5.74 -1.76 10.86
CA GLY A 117 -5.48 -0.59 10.06
C GLY A 117 -5.91 -0.77 8.60
N MET A 118 -5.44 0.13 7.75
CA MET A 118 -5.68 0.06 6.31
C MET A 118 -4.85 -1.07 5.67
N PRO A 119 -5.34 -1.67 4.55
CA PRO A 119 -4.61 -2.71 3.81
C PRO A 119 -3.17 -2.33 3.47
N GLN A 120 -2.96 -1.07 3.12
CA GLN A 120 -1.64 -0.52 2.80
C GLN A 120 -1.26 0.50 3.87
N PHE A 121 0.02 0.65 4.15
CA PHE A 121 0.52 1.86 4.81
C PHE A 121 0.57 3.00 3.79
N LEU A 122 0.64 4.25 4.27
CA LEU A 122 0.32 5.41 3.44
C LEU A 122 1.19 5.55 2.17
N ASP A 123 2.47 5.22 2.23
CA ASP A 123 3.35 5.24 1.06
C ASP A 123 2.93 4.20 0.00
N ALA A 124 2.69 2.95 0.44
CA ALA A 124 2.23 1.86 -0.42
C ALA A 124 0.86 2.15 -1.04
N TYR A 125 -0.01 2.87 -0.31
CA TYR A 125 -1.30 3.30 -0.83
C TYR A 125 -1.15 4.22 -2.05
N PHE A 126 -0.23 5.18 -2.02
CA PHE A 126 0.03 6.02 -3.20
C PHE A 126 0.61 5.22 -4.37
N GLN A 127 1.44 4.20 -4.12
CA GLN A 127 1.91 3.30 -5.19
C GLN A 127 0.75 2.50 -5.80
N VAL A 128 -0.15 1.95 -4.97
CA VAL A 128 -1.32 1.19 -5.45
C VAL A 128 -2.23 2.07 -6.30
N LEU A 129 -2.53 3.29 -5.84
CA LEU A 129 -3.31 4.25 -6.64
C LEU A 129 -2.62 4.59 -7.96
N ALA A 130 -1.29 4.77 -7.96
CA ALA A 130 -0.53 5.06 -9.17
C ALA A 130 -0.69 3.94 -10.20
N LEU A 131 -0.52 2.69 -9.75
CA LEU A 131 -0.64 1.50 -10.59
C LEU A 131 -2.06 1.29 -11.12
N GLN A 132 -3.08 1.52 -10.29
CA GLN A 132 -4.49 1.44 -10.68
C GLN A 132 -4.85 2.44 -11.78
N LEU A 133 -4.23 3.62 -11.77
CA LEU A 133 -4.46 4.68 -12.75
C LEU A 133 -3.50 4.63 -13.95
N GLY A 134 -2.62 3.63 -14.02
CA GLY A 134 -1.59 3.54 -15.06
C GLY A 134 -0.58 4.68 -15.03
N LYS A 135 -0.40 5.35 -13.88
CA LYS A 135 0.58 6.43 -13.71
C LYS A 135 1.98 5.84 -13.56
N LYS A 136 2.98 6.55 -14.09
CA LYS A 136 4.39 6.14 -13.96
C LYS A 136 4.87 6.36 -12.53
N THR A 137 5.47 5.33 -11.93
CA THR A 137 6.15 5.44 -10.63
C THR A 137 7.65 5.68 -10.82
N ILE A 138 8.26 6.48 -9.95
CA ILE A 138 9.69 6.81 -9.95
C ILE A 138 10.20 6.74 -8.50
N ALA A 139 11.29 6.01 -8.28
CA ALA A 139 11.96 5.94 -6.98
C ALA A 139 12.99 7.06 -6.84
N LEU A 140 13.09 7.68 -5.65
CA LEU A 140 14.12 8.67 -5.33
C LEU A 140 15.45 8.04 -4.95
N GLU A 141 15.40 6.85 -4.38
CA GLU A 141 16.51 6.06 -3.86
C GLU A 141 16.51 4.67 -4.51
N LYS A 142 17.64 3.98 -4.44
CA LYS A 142 17.74 2.60 -4.92
C LYS A 142 17.31 1.63 -3.81
N LEU A 143 16.90 0.42 -4.20
CA LEU A 143 16.53 -0.63 -3.27
C LEU A 143 17.72 -1.06 -2.40
N GLU A 144 18.89 -1.19 -3.01
CA GLU A 144 20.11 -1.63 -2.32
C GLU A 144 20.52 -0.66 -1.22
N ASP A 145 20.35 0.65 -1.46
CA ASP A 145 20.66 1.70 -0.49
C ASP A 145 19.73 1.61 0.74
N GLN A 146 18.43 1.31 0.53
CA GLN A 146 17.49 1.12 1.63
C GLN A 146 17.77 -0.16 2.44
N TYR A 147 18.11 -1.27 1.77
CA TYR A 147 18.47 -2.51 2.46
C TYR A 147 19.75 -2.37 3.29
N ALA A 148 20.78 -1.73 2.73
CA ALA A 148 22.04 -1.51 3.42
C ALA A 148 21.83 -0.75 4.73
N LEU A 149 21.07 0.34 4.70
CA LEU A 149 20.74 1.13 5.90
C LEU A 149 19.89 0.35 6.91
N SER A 150 18.88 -0.38 6.44
CA SER A 150 18.03 -1.21 7.32
C SER A 150 18.85 -2.27 8.06
N ASN A 151 19.78 -2.93 7.37
CA ASN A 151 20.62 -3.98 7.94
C ASN A 151 21.71 -3.42 8.86
N GLU A 152 22.41 -2.37 8.44
CA GLU A 152 23.49 -1.74 9.22
C GLU A 152 23.00 -1.21 10.57
N PHE A 153 21.83 -0.54 10.57
CA PHE A 153 21.26 0.07 11.76
C PHE A 153 20.19 -0.79 12.45
N LYS A 154 19.95 -2.01 11.95
CA LYS A 154 18.91 -2.94 12.45
C LYS A 154 17.54 -2.26 12.60
N LEU A 155 17.16 -1.45 11.61
CA LEU A 155 15.97 -0.59 11.68
C LEU A 155 14.67 -1.40 11.77
N SER A 156 14.61 -2.55 11.09
CA SER A 156 13.51 -3.51 11.17
C SER A 156 13.38 -4.09 12.59
N GLU A 157 14.49 -4.50 13.19
CA GLU A 157 14.55 -5.04 14.56
C GLU A 157 14.19 -3.97 15.61
N ARG A 158 14.62 -2.71 15.44
CA ARG A 158 14.29 -1.61 16.37
C ARG A 158 12.79 -1.32 16.45
N LYS A 159 12.06 -1.41 15.33
CA LYS A 159 10.59 -1.36 15.34
C LYS A 159 9.97 -2.55 16.08
N ILE A 160 10.70 -3.64 16.31
CA ILE A 160 10.24 -4.90 16.90
C ILE A 160 10.59 -5.01 18.40
N ILE A 161 11.71 -4.43 18.88
CA ILE A 161 12.36 -4.87 20.14
C ILE A 161 11.90 -4.20 21.47
N ASP A 162 11.15 -3.10 21.52
CA ASP A 162 10.75 -2.52 22.83
C ASP A 162 9.24 -2.21 22.95
N ASN A 163 8.47 -3.13 23.51
CA ASN A 163 6.99 -3.14 23.46
C ASN A 163 6.25 -2.04 24.27
N GLN A 164 6.93 -1.21 25.06
CA GLN A 164 6.29 -0.06 25.74
C GLN A 164 6.84 1.30 25.29
N ILE A 165 8.16 1.38 25.03
CA ILE A 165 8.78 2.61 24.51
C ILE A 165 8.37 2.83 23.04
N ASN A 166 8.22 1.76 22.26
CA ASN A 166 7.78 1.88 20.86
C ASN A 166 6.30 2.29 20.72
N SER A 167 5.40 1.84 21.59
CA SER A 167 3.98 2.20 21.48
C SER A 167 3.78 3.70 21.75
N PHE A 168 4.35 4.22 22.85
CA PHE A 168 4.29 5.66 23.14
C PHE A 168 4.94 6.50 22.04
N THR A 169 6.09 6.07 21.52
CA THR A 169 6.77 6.75 20.41
C THR A 169 5.91 6.77 19.15
N GLN A 170 5.28 5.64 18.79
CA GLN A 170 4.39 5.55 17.63
C GLN A 170 3.12 6.39 17.80
N GLU A 171 2.49 6.35 18.97
CA GLU A 171 1.34 7.19 19.30
C GLU A 171 1.70 8.68 19.23
N LYS A 172 2.87 9.06 19.74
CA LYS A 172 3.32 10.45 19.69
C LYS A 172 3.63 10.91 18.27
N LEU A 173 4.27 10.06 17.46
CA LEU A 173 4.49 10.34 16.04
C LEU A 173 3.18 10.51 15.28
N LEU A 174 2.20 9.63 15.54
CA LEU A 174 0.87 9.72 14.95
C LEU A 174 0.17 11.02 15.38
N GLU A 175 0.19 11.37 16.68
CA GLU A 175 -0.39 12.61 17.21
C GLU A 175 0.22 13.85 16.53
N LEU A 176 1.56 13.94 16.48
CA LEU A 176 2.25 15.07 15.86
C LEU A 176 1.97 15.16 14.35
N TYR A 177 1.96 14.01 13.67
CA TYR A 177 1.66 13.95 12.24
C TYR A 177 0.21 14.37 11.93
N LEU A 178 -0.77 13.91 12.71
CA LEU A 178 -2.19 14.25 12.47
C LEU A 178 -2.49 15.73 12.67
N ARG A 179 -1.73 16.41 13.56
CA ARG A 179 -1.73 17.87 13.71
C ARG A 179 -1.10 18.61 12.53
N GLY A 180 -0.24 17.93 11.76
CA GLY A 180 0.49 18.53 10.64
C GLY A 180 1.62 19.48 11.05
N ASP A 181 2.06 19.45 12.30
CA ASP A 181 3.18 20.25 12.81
C ASP A 181 4.51 19.59 12.42
N LEU A 182 4.98 19.93 11.20
CA LEU A 182 6.22 19.38 10.65
C LEU A 182 7.45 19.72 11.50
N ASP A 183 7.48 20.89 12.13
CA ASP A 183 8.61 21.32 12.96
C ASP A 183 8.68 20.52 14.26
N ALA A 184 7.55 20.29 14.93
CA ALA A 184 7.50 19.42 16.10
C ALA A 184 7.83 17.96 15.75
N LEU A 185 7.32 17.47 14.63
CA LEU A 185 7.63 16.13 14.14
C LEU A 185 9.14 15.98 13.85
N GLN A 186 9.75 16.97 13.21
CA GLN A 186 11.19 16.97 12.93
C GLN A 186 12.01 16.99 14.22
N ARG A 187 11.68 17.87 15.18
CA ARG A 187 12.40 17.92 16.46
C ARG A 187 12.31 16.60 17.22
N PHE A 188 11.12 16.00 17.23
CA PHE A 188 10.90 14.70 17.85
C PHE A 188 11.73 13.60 17.17
N MET A 189 11.68 13.51 15.84
CA MET A 189 12.46 12.54 15.06
C MET A 189 13.97 12.72 15.23
N LYS A 190 14.45 13.97 15.23
CA LYS A 190 15.87 14.28 15.46
C LYS A 190 16.31 13.82 16.84
N SER A 191 15.53 14.12 17.88
CA SER A 191 15.78 13.66 19.24
C SER A 191 15.82 12.13 19.34
N TYR A 192 14.79 11.46 18.80
CA TYR A 192 14.66 10.00 18.83
C TYR A 192 15.80 9.29 18.10
N LEU A 193 16.15 9.74 16.90
CA LEU A 193 17.20 9.11 16.09
C LEU A 193 18.60 9.47 16.56
N SER A 194 18.81 10.60 17.25
CA SER A 194 20.14 10.97 17.76
C SER A 194 20.54 10.22 19.03
N VAL A 195 19.67 9.34 19.56
CA VAL A 195 20.02 8.42 20.66
C VAL A 195 21.14 7.45 20.25
N GLN A 196 21.21 7.09 18.97
CA GLN A 196 22.34 6.34 18.41
C GLN A 196 23.21 7.30 17.59
N ASP A 197 24.52 7.22 17.82
CA ASP A 197 25.51 7.98 17.08
C ASP A 197 25.31 7.81 15.57
N SER A 198 25.35 8.93 14.85
CA SER A 198 25.19 9.04 13.38
C SER A 198 23.84 8.61 12.78
N LEU A 199 22.93 8.00 13.53
CA LEU A 199 21.69 7.43 12.96
C LEU A 199 20.80 8.50 12.31
N TYR A 200 20.62 9.67 12.93
CA TYR A 200 19.89 10.79 12.29
C TYR A 200 20.58 11.27 11.00
N GLN A 201 21.92 11.30 10.99
CA GLN A 201 22.68 11.75 9.84
C GLN A 201 22.53 10.77 8.66
N GLU A 202 22.61 9.46 8.92
CA GLU A 202 22.52 8.43 7.88
C GLU A 202 21.08 8.21 7.39
N VAL A 203 20.09 8.17 8.29
CA VAL A 203 18.69 7.85 7.95
C VAL A 203 17.87 9.06 7.49
N ILE A 204 18.27 10.28 7.85
CA ILE A 204 17.55 11.50 7.43
C ILE A 204 18.45 12.38 6.55
N VAL A 205 19.56 12.88 7.09
CA VAL A 205 20.31 13.97 6.43
C VAL A 205 20.89 13.51 5.09
N LYS A 206 21.71 12.45 5.07
CA LYS A 206 22.33 11.93 3.84
C LYS A 206 21.30 11.57 2.77
N ARG A 207 20.22 10.90 3.18
CA ARG A 207 19.07 10.57 2.31
C ARG A 207 18.39 11.81 1.76
N ASN A 208 18.19 12.87 2.55
CA ASN A 208 17.64 14.14 2.07
C ASN A 208 18.48 14.75 0.94
N TYR A 209 19.81 14.72 1.06
CA TYR A 209 20.71 15.21 0.01
C TYR A 209 20.58 14.38 -1.28
N GLN A 210 20.54 13.05 -1.16
CA GLN A 210 20.35 12.14 -2.30
C GLN A 210 18.99 12.34 -2.98
N MET A 211 17.90 12.29 -2.20
CA MET A 211 16.53 12.51 -2.67
C MET A 211 16.38 13.88 -3.34
N ARG A 212 16.95 14.94 -2.76
CA ARG A 212 16.99 16.27 -3.35
C ARG A 212 17.63 16.23 -4.74
N ASP A 213 18.75 15.55 -4.92
CA ASP A 213 19.45 15.54 -6.21
C ASP A 213 18.62 14.84 -7.31
N THR A 214 17.93 13.75 -6.96
CA THR A 214 16.96 13.10 -7.85
C THR A 214 15.79 14.04 -8.16
N LEU A 215 15.20 14.70 -7.15
CA LEU A 215 14.11 15.67 -7.34
C LEU A 215 14.53 16.84 -8.25
N LEU A 216 15.74 17.38 -8.08
CA LEU A 216 16.27 18.45 -8.93
C LEU A 216 16.41 17.99 -10.40
N SER A 217 16.80 16.73 -10.63
CA SER A 217 16.86 16.15 -11.97
C SER A 217 15.47 16.05 -12.61
N LEU A 218 14.45 15.63 -11.86
CA LEU A 218 13.06 15.57 -12.33
C LEU A 218 12.50 16.96 -12.62
N LEU A 219 12.72 17.92 -11.71
CA LEU A 219 12.26 19.30 -11.87
C LEU A 219 12.87 19.99 -13.09
N LYS A 220 14.15 19.73 -13.41
CA LYS A 220 14.82 20.24 -14.62
C LYS A 220 14.16 19.74 -15.91
N LYS A 221 13.60 18.53 -15.91
CA LYS A 221 12.86 17.97 -17.06
C LYS A 221 11.49 18.62 -17.25
N GLN A 222 11.06 19.49 -16.33
CA GLN A 222 9.75 20.16 -16.33
C GLN A 222 8.57 19.19 -16.45
N GLN A 223 8.72 17.97 -15.93
CA GLN A 223 7.65 16.98 -15.86
C GLN A 223 6.96 17.11 -14.49
N PRO A 224 5.67 17.48 -14.44
CA PRO A 224 4.91 17.51 -13.19
C PRO A 224 4.90 16.15 -12.50
N PHE A 225 5.00 16.15 -11.17
CA PHE A 225 4.88 14.95 -10.36
C PHE A 225 4.19 15.22 -9.02
N PHE A 226 3.65 14.16 -8.43
CA PHE A 226 3.30 14.09 -7.02
C PHE A 226 4.33 13.20 -6.34
N CYS A 227 5.03 13.72 -5.35
CA CYS A 227 6.06 13.02 -4.59
C CYS A 227 5.57 12.74 -3.18
N ALA A 228 5.69 11.51 -2.71
CA ALA A 228 5.42 11.13 -1.33
C ALA A 228 6.71 10.62 -0.67
N VAL A 229 7.08 11.24 0.45
CA VAL A 229 8.24 10.88 1.29
C VAL A 229 7.84 10.99 2.75
N GLY A 230 8.49 10.25 3.64
CA GLY A 230 8.27 10.33 5.07
C GLY A 230 8.37 11.77 5.56
N ALA A 231 7.38 12.22 6.34
CA ALA A 231 7.28 13.60 6.80
C ALA A 231 8.50 14.05 7.63
N GLY A 232 9.23 13.11 8.24
CA GLY A 232 10.51 13.37 8.91
C GLY A 232 11.63 13.91 8.00
N HIS A 233 11.50 13.75 6.67
CA HIS A 233 12.44 14.26 5.67
C HIS A 233 12.15 15.71 5.24
N LEU A 234 10.99 16.27 5.59
CA LEU A 234 10.54 17.55 5.04
C LEU A 234 11.08 18.77 5.79
N GLY A 235 10.97 18.77 7.11
CA GLY A 235 11.27 19.91 7.99
C GLY A 235 12.76 20.04 8.36
N GLY A 236 13.11 21.17 8.97
CA GLY A 236 14.47 21.49 9.42
C GLY A 236 15.39 22.08 8.35
N GLU A 237 16.59 22.48 8.74
CA GLU A 237 17.58 23.13 7.87
C GLU A 237 18.08 22.20 6.76
N GLU A 238 18.24 20.92 7.08
CA GLU A 238 18.62 19.87 6.13
C GLU A 238 17.41 19.11 5.55
N GLY A 239 16.19 19.61 5.79
CA GLY A 239 14.95 19.06 5.23
C GLY A 239 14.81 19.35 3.74
N ILE A 240 14.13 18.46 3.00
CA ILE A 240 13.95 18.58 1.54
C ILE A 240 13.32 19.93 1.16
N LEU A 241 12.37 20.44 1.94
CA LEU A 241 11.72 21.72 1.67
C LEU A 241 12.74 22.87 1.66
N GLN A 242 13.60 22.92 2.67
CA GLN A 242 14.62 23.95 2.80
C GLN A 242 15.73 23.78 1.76
N LEU A 243 16.14 22.54 1.49
CA LEU A 243 17.13 22.22 0.47
C LEU A 243 16.68 22.63 -0.94
N LEU A 244 15.39 22.48 -1.27
CA LEU A 244 14.83 22.95 -2.55
C LEU A 244 14.76 24.47 -2.61
N ARG A 245 14.36 25.15 -1.52
CA ARG A 245 14.38 26.62 -1.43
C ARG A 245 15.78 27.18 -1.65
N ALA A 246 16.80 26.57 -1.04
CA ALA A 246 18.20 26.94 -1.21
C ALA A 246 18.70 26.80 -2.66
N LYS A 247 18.03 25.97 -3.48
CA LYS A 247 18.29 25.82 -4.92
C LYS A 247 17.45 26.78 -5.79
N GLY A 248 16.75 27.73 -5.19
CA GLY A 248 15.98 28.77 -5.89
C GLY A 248 14.56 28.37 -6.29
N TYR A 249 14.04 27.24 -5.81
CA TYR A 249 12.66 26.84 -6.04
C TYR A 249 11.71 27.55 -5.08
N LYS A 250 10.52 27.91 -5.56
CA LYS A 250 9.44 28.38 -4.70
C LYS A 250 8.71 27.16 -4.13
N VAL A 251 8.75 27.03 -2.80
CA VAL A 251 8.13 25.94 -2.06
C VAL A 251 7.13 26.52 -1.06
N ARG A 252 5.83 26.28 -1.29
CA ARG A 252 4.73 26.83 -0.48
C ARG A 252 3.81 25.73 0.03
N PRO A 253 3.24 25.87 1.24
CA PRO A 253 2.26 24.90 1.72
C PRO A 253 1.00 25.00 0.85
N VAL A 254 0.37 23.86 0.60
CA VAL A 254 -0.95 23.77 -0.03
C VAL A 254 -1.97 23.66 1.08
N GLN A 255 -2.99 24.51 1.04
CA GLN A 255 -4.03 24.54 2.06
C GLN A 255 -4.71 23.17 2.20
N TRP A 256 -4.79 22.68 3.44
CA TRP A 256 -5.58 21.52 3.78
C TRP A 256 -7.05 21.90 3.74
N THR A 257 -7.80 21.26 2.84
CA THR A 257 -9.22 21.58 2.64
C THR A 257 -10.10 20.34 2.57
N ILE A 258 -11.31 20.45 3.10
CA ILE A 258 -12.39 19.49 2.94
C ILE A 258 -13.66 20.24 2.55
N SER A 259 -14.18 19.96 1.37
CA SER A 259 -15.44 20.50 0.86
C SER A 259 -16.62 19.65 1.33
N ALA A 260 -17.77 20.29 1.58
CA ALA A 260 -19.01 19.59 1.92
C ALA A 260 -19.40 18.53 0.87
N THR A 261 -19.15 18.81 -0.41
CA THR A 261 -19.23 17.82 -1.48
C THR A 261 -17.81 17.39 -1.88
N PRO A 262 -17.42 16.11 -1.71
CA PRO A 262 -16.10 15.64 -2.09
C PRO A 262 -15.81 15.89 -3.58
N PRO A 263 -14.60 16.29 -3.98
CA PRO A 263 -14.28 16.52 -5.38
C PRO A 263 -14.32 15.22 -6.21
N PRO A 264 -14.48 15.29 -7.54
CA PRO A 264 -14.48 14.12 -8.42
C PRO A 264 -13.23 13.24 -8.25
N SER A 265 -12.05 13.84 -8.08
CA SER A 265 -10.79 13.12 -7.85
C SER A 265 -10.86 12.24 -6.58
N LYS A 266 -11.39 12.76 -5.47
CA LYS A 266 -11.55 12.00 -4.23
C LYS A 266 -12.54 10.84 -4.38
N ARG A 267 -13.65 11.05 -5.07
CA ARG A 267 -14.63 9.98 -5.35
C ARG A 267 -14.04 8.89 -6.26
N LEU A 268 -13.28 9.29 -7.28
CA LEU A 268 -12.59 8.38 -8.19
C LEU A 268 -11.57 7.52 -7.43
N LEU A 269 -10.70 8.16 -6.64
CA LEU A 269 -9.58 7.51 -5.96
C LEU A 269 -9.99 6.69 -4.72
N LYS A 270 -11.15 6.97 -4.12
CA LYS A 270 -11.71 6.16 -3.03
C LYS A 270 -12.61 5.01 -3.51
N LYS A 271 -12.91 4.93 -4.82
CA LYS A 271 -13.73 3.85 -5.35
C LYS A 271 -12.96 2.53 -5.21
N PRO A 272 -13.52 1.51 -4.53
CA PRO A 272 -12.95 0.17 -4.57
C PRO A 272 -12.90 -0.28 -6.02
N THR A 273 -11.72 -0.68 -6.48
CA THR A 273 -11.53 -1.24 -7.82
C THR A 273 -10.89 -2.61 -7.68
N GLU A 274 -11.38 -3.55 -8.47
CA GLU A 274 -10.73 -4.82 -8.67
C GLU A 274 -9.80 -4.70 -9.87
N TYR A 275 -8.61 -5.28 -9.77
CA TYR A 275 -7.69 -5.38 -10.88
C TYR A 275 -7.86 -6.76 -11.52
N ILE A 276 -8.26 -6.78 -12.79
CA ILE A 276 -8.40 -8.03 -13.55
C ILE A 276 -7.04 -8.35 -14.18
N GLN A 277 -6.47 -9.49 -13.79
CA GLN A 277 -5.29 -10.06 -14.40
C GLN A 277 -5.71 -11.27 -15.23
N THR A 278 -5.29 -11.30 -16.49
CA THR A 278 -5.50 -12.44 -17.39
C THR A 278 -4.15 -13.05 -17.76
N ASP A 279 -4.11 -14.38 -17.86
CA ASP A 279 -3.01 -15.12 -18.47
C ASP A 279 -3.53 -15.78 -19.76
N PRO A 280 -3.23 -15.22 -20.94
CA PRO A 280 -3.74 -15.75 -22.21
C PRO A 280 -3.24 -17.15 -22.55
N ALA A 281 -2.09 -17.58 -22.01
CA ALA A 281 -1.50 -18.88 -22.31
C ALA A 281 -2.24 -20.02 -21.61
N SER A 282 -2.67 -19.79 -20.37
CA SER A 282 -3.43 -20.76 -19.60
C SER A 282 -4.95 -20.56 -19.68
N GLY A 283 -5.42 -19.39 -20.11
CA GLY A 283 -6.82 -18.97 -20.02
C GLY A 283 -7.24 -18.52 -18.62
N LEU A 284 -6.30 -18.32 -17.69
CA LEU A 284 -6.65 -17.94 -16.32
C LEU A 284 -7.09 -16.48 -16.26
N VAL A 285 -8.16 -16.22 -15.53
CA VAL A 285 -8.57 -14.88 -15.10
C VAL A 285 -8.61 -14.81 -13.58
N ALA A 286 -8.03 -13.76 -13.02
CA ALA A 286 -8.00 -13.51 -11.59
C ALA A 286 -8.33 -12.04 -11.27
N LYS A 287 -9.31 -11.80 -10.40
CA LYS A 287 -9.64 -10.45 -9.90
C LYS A 287 -9.00 -10.19 -8.55
N PHE A 288 -7.92 -9.42 -8.55
CA PHE A 288 -7.19 -9.03 -7.35
C PHE A 288 -7.73 -7.72 -6.74
N PRO A 289 -7.56 -7.50 -5.41
CA PRO A 289 -7.89 -6.21 -4.78
C PRO A 289 -7.07 -5.02 -5.28
N GLY A 290 -5.93 -5.28 -5.93
CA GLY A 290 -5.07 -4.28 -6.57
C GLY A 290 -4.17 -4.96 -7.60
N LYS A 291 -3.36 -4.19 -8.33
CA LYS A 291 -2.50 -4.76 -9.39
C LYS A 291 -1.48 -5.75 -8.78
N PRO A 292 -1.50 -7.04 -9.16
CA PRO A 292 -0.51 -8.00 -8.67
C PRO A 292 0.85 -7.75 -9.33
N LEU A 293 1.91 -8.14 -8.63
CA LEU A 293 3.21 -8.39 -9.23
C LEU A 293 3.12 -9.69 -10.04
N VAL A 294 3.68 -9.68 -11.25
CA VAL A 294 3.73 -10.82 -12.15
C VAL A 294 5.19 -11.24 -12.29
N GLU A 295 5.48 -12.48 -11.93
CA GLU A 295 6.81 -13.07 -12.00
C GLU A 295 6.77 -14.35 -12.83
N THR A 296 7.76 -14.53 -13.71
CA THR A 296 8.00 -15.81 -14.37
C THR A 296 9.11 -16.51 -13.59
N LEU A 297 8.79 -17.67 -13.02
CA LEU A 297 9.72 -18.50 -12.26
C LEU A 297 10.65 -19.28 -13.21
N GLN A 298 11.70 -19.89 -12.66
CA GLN A 298 12.75 -20.57 -13.44
C GLN A 298 12.22 -21.74 -14.29
N ASP A 299 11.11 -22.34 -13.88
CA ASP A 299 10.40 -23.42 -14.56
C ASP A 299 9.32 -22.92 -15.55
N ASN A 300 9.33 -21.63 -15.88
CA ASN A 300 8.32 -20.92 -16.69
C ASN A 300 6.92 -20.85 -16.06
N THR A 301 6.77 -21.22 -14.79
CA THR A 301 5.53 -21.01 -14.04
C THR A 301 5.29 -19.52 -13.85
N VAL A 302 4.04 -19.09 -14.03
CA VAL A 302 3.62 -17.71 -13.80
C VAL A 302 3.12 -17.57 -12.37
N ARG A 303 3.71 -16.65 -11.61
CA ARG A 303 3.29 -16.29 -10.27
C ARG A 303 2.70 -14.88 -10.26
N LEU A 304 1.47 -14.79 -9.78
CA LEU A 304 0.73 -13.55 -9.58
C LEU A 304 0.60 -13.33 -8.07
N VAL A 305 1.13 -12.23 -7.55
CA VAL A 305 1.09 -11.95 -6.11
C VAL A 305 0.66 -10.51 -5.82
N TYR A 306 -0.36 -10.35 -4.97
CA TYR A 306 -0.77 -9.05 -4.43
C TYR A 306 -0.68 -9.08 -2.90
N ARG A 307 -0.02 -8.06 -2.33
CA ARG A 307 0.22 -7.95 -0.90
C ARG A 307 -0.42 -6.68 -0.33
N GLU A 308 -1.15 -6.84 0.76
CA GLU A 308 -1.61 -5.78 1.64
C GLU A 308 -0.53 -5.51 2.68
N LEU A 309 0.40 -4.62 2.37
CA LEU A 309 1.63 -4.46 3.16
C LEU A 309 1.38 -3.88 4.56
N GLY A 310 0.29 -3.14 4.75
CA GLY A 310 -0.14 -2.62 6.04
C GLY A 310 -0.72 -3.69 6.95
N GLN A 311 -1.64 -4.51 6.42
CA GLN A 311 -2.30 -5.58 7.20
C GLN A 311 -1.51 -6.89 7.22
N GLY A 312 -0.58 -7.09 6.29
CA GLY A 312 0.24 -8.30 6.16
C GLY A 312 -0.48 -9.44 5.45
N ASN A 313 -1.49 -9.16 4.62
CA ASN A 313 -2.24 -10.19 3.90
C ASN A 313 -1.71 -10.37 2.48
N THR A 314 -1.70 -11.59 1.98
CA THR A 314 -1.23 -11.94 0.64
C THR A 314 -2.29 -12.76 -0.09
N TYR A 315 -2.46 -12.43 -1.35
CA TYR A 315 -3.24 -13.14 -2.35
C TYR A 315 -2.27 -13.58 -3.44
N GLU A 316 -2.22 -14.88 -3.71
CA GLU A 316 -1.28 -15.47 -4.66
C GLU A 316 -1.99 -16.45 -5.58
N VAL A 317 -1.64 -16.41 -6.86
CA VAL A 317 -2.02 -17.43 -7.86
C VAL A 317 -0.76 -17.87 -8.58
N VAL A 318 -0.50 -19.17 -8.59
CA VAL A 318 0.62 -19.78 -9.29
C VAL A 318 0.08 -20.72 -10.36
N ILE A 319 0.47 -20.50 -11.62
CA ILE A 319 -0.08 -21.21 -12.79
C ILE A 319 0.95 -22.22 -13.30
N HIS A 320 0.60 -23.50 -13.23
CA HIS A 320 1.45 -24.59 -13.65
C HIS A 320 0.86 -25.30 -14.88
N PRO A 321 1.69 -25.76 -15.82
CA PRO A 321 1.23 -26.70 -16.86
C PRO A 321 0.79 -28.01 -16.20
N LEU A 322 -0.19 -28.70 -16.80
CA LEU A 322 -0.59 -30.03 -16.34
C LEU A 322 0.49 -31.06 -16.69
N ASP A 323 0.93 -31.79 -15.67
CA ASP A 323 1.70 -33.02 -15.85
C ASP A 323 0.73 -34.20 -16.03
N GLN A 324 0.82 -34.92 -17.16
CA GLN A 324 -0.04 -36.07 -17.44
C GLN A 324 0.26 -37.29 -16.56
N LEU A 325 1.35 -37.26 -15.80
CA LEU A 325 1.76 -38.35 -14.91
C LEU A 325 1.05 -38.31 -13.55
N LEU A 326 0.53 -37.15 -13.13
CA LEU A 326 -0.13 -36.97 -11.84
C LEU A 326 -1.63 -36.73 -12.05
N ASN A 327 -2.45 -37.42 -11.27
CA ASN A 327 -3.89 -37.16 -11.25
C ASN A 327 -4.23 -35.93 -10.37
N PRO A 328 -5.43 -35.35 -10.51
CA PRO A 328 -5.83 -34.15 -9.75
C PRO A 328 -5.75 -34.32 -8.23
N GLU A 329 -6.09 -35.50 -7.70
CA GLU A 329 -6.00 -35.81 -6.27
C GLU A 329 -4.54 -35.83 -5.76
N GLU A 330 -3.60 -36.36 -6.55
CA GLU A 330 -2.17 -36.35 -6.24
C GLU A 330 -1.62 -34.92 -6.22
N ILE A 331 -1.97 -34.12 -7.23
CA ILE A 331 -1.61 -32.69 -7.30
C ILE A 331 -2.14 -31.96 -6.06
N ALA A 332 -3.42 -32.16 -5.72
CA ALA A 332 -4.02 -31.54 -4.54
C ALA A 332 -3.31 -31.96 -3.24
N SER A 333 -2.95 -33.24 -3.10
CA SER A 333 -2.22 -33.71 -1.92
C SER A 333 -0.83 -33.08 -1.79
N ILE A 334 -0.12 -32.90 -2.91
CA ILE A 334 1.23 -32.30 -2.94
C ILE A 334 1.17 -30.82 -2.55
N TYR A 335 0.28 -30.05 -3.17
CA TYR A 335 0.30 -28.59 -3.05
C TYR A 335 -0.54 -28.02 -1.91
N ILE A 336 -1.55 -28.75 -1.42
CA ILE A 336 -2.28 -28.37 -0.20
C ILE A 336 -1.53 -28.86 1.04
N ASN A 337 -0.94 -30.06 0.98
CA ASN A 337 -0.16 -30.67 2.07
C ASN A 337 -0.68 -30.30 3.48
N PRO A 338 -1.90 -30.74 3.84
CA PRO A 338 -2.55 -30.25 5.03
C PRO A 338 -1.78 -30.63 6.30
N PRO A 339 -1.83 -29.79 7.35
CA PRO A 339 -1.30 -30.16 8.65
C PRO A 339 -1.98 -31.44 9.16
N THR A 340 -1.38 -32.13 10.14
CA THR A 340 -1.80 -33.48 10.59
C THR A 340 -3.30 -33.63 10.90
N ALA A 341 -3.97 -32.58 11.37
CA ALA A 341 -5.42 -32.56 11.66
C ALA A 341 -6.28 -31.92 10.55
N GLY A 342 -5.65 -31.34 9.53
CA GLY A 342 -6.29 -30.70 8.39
C GLY A 342 -6.85 -31.72 7.40
N ARG A 343 -7.75 -31.25 6.53
CA ARG A 343 -8.41 -32.07 5.50
C ARG A 343 -8.43 -31.34 4.17
N ILE A 344 -8.39 -32.12 3.09
CA ILE A 344 -8.67 -31.62 1.74
C ILE A 344 -10.15 -31.88 1.45
N THR A 345 -10.85 -30.83 1.00
CA THR A 345 -12.24 -30.90 0.56
C THR A 345 -12.28 -30.80 -0.95
N LYS A 346 -12.88 -31.79 -1.60
CA LYS A 346 -13.19 -31.76 -3.03
C LYS A 346 -14.56 -31.11 -3.24
N LYS A 347 -14.64 -30.11 -4.11
CA LYS A 347 -15.88 -29.41 -4.48
C LYS A 347 -16.06 -29.41 -5.99
N THR A 348 -17.32 -29.38 -6.42
CA THR A 348 -17.69 -29.14 -7.82
C THR A 348 -18.32 -27.75 -7.90
N LEU A 349 -17.81 -26.89 -8.77
CA LEU A 349 -18.31 -25.54 -9.00
C LEU A 349 -19.53 -25.57 -9.93
N ASP A 350 -20.24 -24.44 -10.04
CA ASP A 350 -21.46 -24.30 -10.86
C ASP A 350 -21.21 -24.55 -12.36
N ASP A 351 -19.99 -24.33 -12.84
CA ASP A 351 -19.56 -24.63 -14.20
C ASP A 351 -19.17 -26.11 -14.43
N GLY A 352 -19.30 -26.94 -13.38
CA GLY A 352 -18.95 -28.37 -13.40
C GLY A 352 -17.47 -28.66 -13.15
N SER A 353 -16.62 -27.64 -13.03
CA SER A 353 -15.20 -27.83 -12.71
C SER A 353 -15.03 -28.37 -11.29
N THR A 354 -13.97 -29.16 -11.09
CA THR A 354 -13.63 -29.72 -9.78
C THR A 354 -12.47 -28.95 -9.18
N VAL A 355 -12.63 -28.57 -7.91
CA VAL A 355 -11.61 -27.87 -7.13
C VAL A 355 -11.30 -28.61 -5.84
N PHE A 356 -10.08 -28.41 -5.34
CA PHE A 356 -9.65 -28.97 -4.06
C PHE A 356 -9.25 -27.84 -3.14
N GLU A 357 -9.80 -27.81 -1.94
CA GLU A 357 -9.54 -26.77 -0.95
C GLU A 357 -8.98 -27.38 0.35
N GLY A 358 -8.09 -26.66 1.01
CA GLY A 358 -7.65 -27.02 2.34
C GLY A 358 -6.72 -25.98 2.95
N LEU A 359 -6.31 -26.26 4.18
CA LEU A 359 -5.27 -25.48 4.85
C LEU A 359 -3.92 -26.12 4.54
N SER A 360 -2.90 -25.29 4.35
CA SER A 360 -1.50 -25.68 4.18
C SER A 360 -0.66 -24.95 5.21
N ASP A 361 0.29 -25.64 5.85
CA ASP A 361 1.26 -24.99 6.75
C ASP A 361 2.65 -25.06 6.12
N THR A 362 3.13 -23.94 5.56
CA THR A 362 4.41 -23.88 4.85
C THR A 362 5.34 -22.87 5.50
N TYR A 363 6.61 -23.23 5.59
CA TYR A 363 7.64 -22.28 6.00
C TYR A 363 8.13 -21.47 4.77
N PRO A 364 8.32 -20.14 4.89
CA PRO A 364 8.15 -19.30 6.07
C PRO A 364 6.76 -18.68 6.26
N GLU A 365 5.79 -18.92 5.36
CA GLU A 365 4.52 -18.19 5.31
C GLU A 365 3.55 -18.51 6.47
N GLY A 366 3.73 -19.66 7.12
CA GLY A 366 2.82 -20.23 8.10
C GLY A 366 1.58 -20.83 7.45
N LEU A 367 0.44 -20.70 8.13
CA LEU A 367 -0.83 -21.24 7.64
C LEU A 367 -1.39 -20.43 6.46
N ASN A 368 -1.76 -21.16 5.40
CA ASN A 368 -2.37 -20.64 4.19
C ASN A 368 -3.70 -21.35 3.92
N CYS A 369 -4.69 -20.62 3.41
CA CYS A 369 -5.83 -21.20 2.72
C CYS A 369 -5.42 -21.46 1.28
N VAL A 370 -5.62 -22.68 0.79
CA VAL A 370 -5.23 -23.10 -0.56
C VAL A 370 -6.44 -23.65 -1.31
N GLN A 371 -6.61 -23.26 -2.57
CA GLN A 371 -7.49 -23.89 -3.52
C GLN A 371 -6.71 -24.26 -4.78
N ILE A 372 -6.91 -25.48 -5.28
CA ILE A 372 -6.40 -25.94 -6.57
C ILE A 372 -7.55 -25.97 -7.56
N GLN A 373 -7.37 -25.27 -8.69
CA GLN A 373 -8.30 -25.27 -9.82
C GLN A 373 -7.62 -25.85 -11.06
N PHE A 374 -8.40 -26.50 -11.92
CA PHE A 374 -7.90 -27.16 -13.12
C PHE A 374 -8.54 -26.56 -14.37
N GLY A 375 -7.72 -26.13 -15.32
CA GLY A 375 -8.11 -25.77 -16.68
C GLY A 375 -7.82 -26.92 -17.66
N ALA A 376 -7.88 -26.63 -18.96
CA ALA A 376 -7.68 -27.64 -20.00
C ALA A 376 -6.25 -28.21 -20.03
N ASN A 377 -5.24 -27.33 -19.94
CA ASN A 377 -3.81 -27.68 -20.05
C ASN A 377 -2.96 -27.20 -18.86
N HIS A 378 -3.59 -26.55 -17.89
CA HIS A 378 -2.93 -25.94 -16.73
C HIS A 378 -3.74 -26.20 -15.47
N PHE A 379 -3.10 -26.06 -14.32
CA PHE A 379 -3.77 -25.93 -13.03
C PHE A 379 -3.24 -24.70 -12.30
N ALA A 380 -4.07 -24.13 -11.45
CA ALA A 380 -3.74 -22.97 -10.63
C ALA A 380 -3.72 -23.36 -9.17
N ILE A 381 -2.65 -22.96 -8.47
CA ILE A 381 -2.55 -22.99 -7.01
C ILE A 381 -2.90 -21.58 -6.52
N ILE A 382 -4.04 -21.46 -5.86
CA ILE A 382 -4.52 -20.19 -5.33
C ILE A 382 -4.29 -20.20 -3.83
N LYS A 383 -3.48 -19.26 -3.33
CA LYS A 383 -3.14 -19.18 -1.90
C LYS A 383 -3.54 -17.84 -1.31
N CYS A 384 -4.06 -17.88 -0.09
CA CYS A 384 -4.28 -16.71 0.75
C CYS A 384 -3.66 -16.94 2.12
N TYR A 385 -2.86 -16.00 2.58
CA TYR A 385 -2.27 -16.03 3.94
C TYR A 385 -2.11 -14.63 4.49
N GLY A 386 -2.04 -14.50 5.82
CA GLY A 386 -1.97 -13.17 6.43
C GLY A 386 -2.09 -13.19 7.94
N GLY A 387 -2.75 -12.17 8.49
CA GLY A 387 -3.06 -12.10 9.91
C GLY A 387 -4.21 -13.02 10.34
N HIS A 388 -4.40 -13.15 11.66
CA HIS A 388 -5.47 -13.92 12.29
C HIS A 388 -6.87 -13.59 11.73
N LYS A 389 -7.23 -12.31 11.65
CA LYS A 389 -8.55 -11.91 11.16
C LYS A 389 -8.73 -12.25 9.69
N PHE A 390 -7.65 -12.18 8.91
CA PHE A 390 -7.71 -12.48 7.48
C PHE A 390 -7.97 -13.96 7.23
N ILE A 391 -7.15 -14.85 7.79
CA ILE A 391 -7.24 -16.30 7.55
C ILE A 391 -8.54 -16.91 8.11
N HIS A 392 -9.12 -16.28 9.14
CA HIS A 392 -10.39 -16.71 9.74
C HIS A 392 -11.62 -15.92 9.25
N SER A 393 -11.48 -15.14 8.17
CA SER A 393 -12.60 -14.43 7.52
C SER A 393 -13.07 -15.13 6.24
N ASN A 394 -14.11 -14.57 5.61
CA ASN A 394 -14.57 -15.00 4.27
C ASN A 394 -13.66 -14.48 3.14
N ARG A 395 -12.62 -13.68 3.42
CA ARG A 395 -11.79 -13.05 2.38
C ARG A 395 -11.03 -14.06 1.51
N PRO A 396 -10.41 -15.14 2.05
CA PRO A 396 -9.82 -16.19 1.23
C PRO A 396 -10.83 -16.86 0.29
N GLN A 397 -12.00 -17.27 0.82
CA GLN A 397 -13.04 -17.92 0.01
C GLN A 397 -13.56 -16.99 -1.10
N SER A 398 -13.79 -15.71 -0.77
CA SER A 398 -14.23 -14.72 -1.75
C SER A 398 -13.17 -14.45 -2.84
N PHE A 399 -11.89 -14.66 -2.55
CA PHE A 399 -10.84 -14.57 -3.57
C PHE A 399 -10.79 -15.81 -4.46
N PHE A 400 -11.01 -17.00 -3.91
CA PHE A 400 -11.10 -18.23 -4.70
C PHE A 400 -12.21 -18.16 -5.75
N GLU A 401 -13.37 -17.61 -5.41
CA GLU A 401 -14.49 -17.36 -6.34
C GLU A 401 -14.20 -16.30 -7.42
N LYS A 402 -13.07 -15.59 -7.30
CA LYS A 402 -12.63 -14.53 -8.22
C LYS A 402 -11.50 -14.98 -9.14
N VAL A 403 -11.14 -16.25 -9.09
CA VAL A 403 -10.15 -16.87 -9.96
C VAL A 403 -10.84 -18.01 -10.70
N TRP A 404 -10.67 -18.08 -12.01
CA TRP A 404 -11.22 -19.15 -12.85
C TRP A 404 -10.41 -19.30 -14.14
N PHE A 405 -10.64 -20.38 -14.87
CA PHE A 405 -10.16 -20.57 -16.24
C PHE A 405 -11.31 -20.30 -17.22
N ASP A 406 -11.07 -19.47 -18.24
CA ASP A 406 -12.00 -19.20 -19.35
C ASP A 406 -11.94 -20.27 -20.46
#